data_AF-Q95RI0-F1
#
_entry.id   AF-Q95RI0-F1
#
_cell.length_a   1.000
_cell.length_b   1.000
_cell.length_c   1.000
_cell.angle_alpha   90.00
_cell.angle_beta   90.00
_cell.angle_gamma   90.00
#
_symmetry.space_group_name_H-M   'P 1'
#
loop_
_entity.id
_entity.type
_entity.pdbx_description
1 polymer ?
#
loop_
_entity_poly.entity_id
_entity_poly.type
_entity_poly.pdbx_seq_one_letter_code
_entity_poly.pdbx_strand_id
1 'polypeptide(L)'
;MPTTLFLFQMPLYWIWSFTDMDQSTLSYSHWIRDSHGLDYAAGMASNYFHGYLKLSLPERKDDGLKHRLAMYEDKNNVTFGIKRLVILIPDEMFVNGVLESHLLDKAEPLETQFINRAGVYRPFKHDVYRMNKKVNGRTYYFAVEGATPMISFFDATYSNLSGTWQMQELKREIWIKFYKHLKELITTWPETRDLVELIIYNSHDSKGNLVDVGELLVAHMQNKTKTIDEISN
;
A
#
# COMPACT_ATOMS: atom_id res chain seq x y z
N MET A 1 49.06 13.47 -38.98
CA MET A 1 48.99 14.57 -38.00
C MET A 1 47.61 15.17 -38.11
N PRO A 2 46.74 15.05 -37.09
CA PRO A 2 45.40 15.63 -37.15
C PRO A 2 45.54 17.15 -37.20
N THR A 3 44.88 17.79 -38.17
CA THR A 3 44.94 19.24 -38.40
C THR A 3 44.26 19.98 -37.25
N THR A 4 44.78 21.15 -36.87
CA THR A 4 44.27 22.00 -35.78
C THR A 4 42.77 22.31 -35.87
N LEU A 5 42.20 22.26 -37.08
CA LEU A 5 40.76 22.40 -37.36
C LEU A 5 39.90 21.29 -36.70
N PHE A 6 40.43 20.06 -36.58
CA PHE A 6 39.72 18.91 -36.04
C PHE A 6 39.54 19.00 -34.51
N LEU A 7 40.47 19.67 -33.82
CA LEU A 7 40.41 19.93 -32.39
C LEU A 7 39.42 21.06 -32.03
N PHE A 8 39.20 22.02 -32.92
CA PHE A 8 38.21 23.10 -32.73
C PHE A 8 36.77 22.67 -32.99
N GLN A 9 36.54 21.58 -33.73
CA GLN A 9 35.20 20.99 -33.91
C GLN A 9 34.82 20.00 -32.81
N MET A 10 35.76 19.66 -31.93
CA MET A 10 35.53 18.75 -30.80
C MET A 10 34.75 19.32 -29.58
N PRO A 11 34.45 20.62 -29.38
CA PRO A 11 33.85 21.09 -28.13
C PRO A 11 32.54 21.86 -28.30
N LEU A 12 31.51 21.22 -28.86
CA LEU A 12 30.12 21.66 -28.68
C LEU A 12 29.17 20.47 -28.63
N TYR A 13 29.33 19.51 -29.55
CA TYR A 13 28.56 18.26 -29.52
C TYR A 13 28.86 17.42 -28.26
N TRP A 14 30.13 17.34 -27.85
CA TRP A 14 30.53 16.66 -26.61
C TRP A 14 30.06 17.41 -25.37
N ILE A 15 30.17 18.75 -25.36
CA ILE A 15 29.66 19.56 -24.25
C ILE A 15 28.14 19.41 -24.12
N TRP A 16 27.40 19.42 -25.24
CA TRP A 16 25.95 19.19 -25.27
C TRP A 16 25.59 17.77 -24.83
N SER A 17 26.35 16.76 -25.27
CA SER A 17 26.18 15.36 -24.84
C SER A 17 26.55 15.14 -23.36
N PHE A 18 27.46 15.94 -22.80
CA PHE A 18 27.80 15.90 -21.37
C PHE A 18 26.83 16.74 -20.52
N THR A 19 26.15 17.74 -21.07
CA THR A 19 25.06 18.46 -20.39
C THR A 19 23.76 17.67 -20.39
N ASP A 20 23.51 16.85 -21.43
CA ASP A 20 22.38 15.90 -21.48
C ASP A 20 22.67 14.58 -20.74
N MET A 21 23.86 14.42 -20.16
CA MET A 21 24.13 13.41 -19.10
C MET A 21 23.50 13.85 -17.77
N ASP A 22 22.28 14.38 -17.83
CA ASP A 22 21.42 14.61 -16.68
C ASP A 22 21.00 13.25 -16.13
N GLN A 23 21.83 12.74 -15.23
CA GLN A 23 21.63 11.61 -14.34
C GLN A 23 21.20 10.28 -15.01
N SER A 24 22.09 9.29 -14.94
CA SER A 24 21.74 7.92 -15.33
C SER A 24 20.53 7.39 -14.53
N THR A 25 19.81 6.39 -15.06
CA THR A 25 18.72 5.70 -14.34
C THR A 25 19.17 5.23 -12.95
N LEU A 26 20.44 4.85 -12.80
CA LEU A 26 21.03 4.49 -11.51
C LEU A 26 21.09 5.68 -10.54
N SER A 27 21.50 6.87 -11.02
CA SER A 27 21.52 8.10 -10.22
C SER A 27 20.10 8.49 -9.77
N TYR A 28 19.12 8.43 -10.68
CA TYR A 28 17.72 8.68 -10.34
C TYR A 28 17.16 7.66 -9.34
N SER A 29 17.49 6.37 -9.50
CA SER A 29 17.08 5.32 -8.56
C SER A 29 17.66 5.56 -7.17
N HIS A 30 18.92 5.97 -7.06
CA HIS A 30 19.53 6.37 -5.79
C HIS A 30 18.82 7.58 -5.18
N TRP A 31 18.63 8.65 -5.96
CA TRP A 31 17.94 9.85 -5.50
C TRP A 31 16.52 9.53 -4.99
N ILE A 32 15.72 8.78 -5.76
CA ILE A 32 14.38 8.36 -5.34
C ILE A 32 14.43 7.50 -4.09
N ARG A 33 15.45 6.67 -3.87
CA ARG A 33 15.55 5.82 -2.67
C ARG A 33 15.89 6.62 -1.41
N ASP A 34 16.57 7.75 -1.54
CA ASP A 34 16.95 8.61 -0.42
C ASP A 34 15.75 9.34 0.19
N SER A 35 15.72 9.52 1.50
CA SER A 35 14.60 10.16 2.19
C SER A 35 14.70 11.69 2.13
N HIS A 36 14.15 12.30 1.09
CA HIS A 36 14.12 13.76 0.92
C HIS A 36 12.71 14.37 1.04
N GLY A 37 11.66 13.56 1.22
CA GLY A 37 10.28 14.00 1.49
C GLY A 37 9.57 14.71 0.32
N LEU A 38 10.26 14.87 -0.81
CA LEU A 38 9.77 15.54 -2.03
C LEU A 38 9.49 14.54 -3.16
N ASP A 39 9.72 13.25 -2.95
CA ASP A 39 9.37 12.23 -3.93
C ASP A 39 7.90 11.84 -3.86
N TYR A 40 7.40 11.39 -5.01
CA TYR A 40 6.02 10.98 -5.20
C TYR A 40 5.59 9.87 -4.23
N ALA A 41 6.47 8.91 -3.92
CA ALA A 41 6.17 7.78 -3.05
C ALA A 41 5.96 8.20 -1.59
N ALA A 42 6.87 9.00 -1.04
CA ALA A 42 6.77 9.53 0.31
C ALA A 42 5.55 10.45 0.44
N GLY A 43 5.28 11.29 -0.57
CA GLY A 43 4.10 12.14 -0.63
C GLY A 43 2.79 11.34 -0.59
N MET A 44 2.68 10.29 -1.40
CA MET A 44 1.51 9.39 -1.41
C MET A 44 1.29 8.69 -0.06
N ALA A 45 2.35 8.09 0.48
CA ALA A 45 2.27 7.38 1.77
C ALA A 45 1.89 8.35 2.90
N SER A 46 2.48 9.54 2.93
CA SER A 46 2.17 10.58 3.91
C SER A 46 0.73 11.08 3.80
N ASN A 47 0.24 11.31 2.57
CA ASN A 47 -1.13 11.74 2.36
C ASN A 47 -2.14 10.67 2.75
N TYR A 48 -1.90 9.40 2.41
CA TYR A 48 -2.75 8.29 2.83
C TYR A 48 -2.75 8.12 4.35
N PHE A 49 -1.58 8.24 4.98
CA PHE A 49 -1.48 8.17 6.43
C PHE A 49 -2.22 9.33 7.12
N HIS A 50 -1.88 10.58 6.80
CA HIS A 50 -2.44 11.76 7.49
C HIS A 50 -3.87 12.11 7.07
N GLY A 51 -4.24 11.80 5.83
CA GLY A 51 -5.54 12.08 5.24
C GLY A 51 -6.56 10.98 5.43
N TYR A 52 -6.13 9.76 5.81
CA TYR A 52 -7.02 8.61 5.97
C TYR A 52 -6.72 7.82 7.26
N LEU A 53 -5.63 7.07 7.33
CA LEU A 53 -5.39 6.09 8.41
C LEU A 53 -5.34 6.71 9.81
N LYS A 54 -4.63 7.83 9.97
CA LYS A 54 -4.54 8.58 11.24
C LYS A 54 -5.89 9.15 11.68
N LEU A 55 -6.82 9.32 10.76
CA LEU A 55 -8.14 9.84 11.06
C LEU A 55 -9.11 8.73 11.42
N SER A 56 -9.15 7.65 10.62
CA SER A 56 -10.19 6.63 10.70
C SER A 56 -9.94 5.50 11.69
N LEU A 57 -8.68 5.27 12.10
CA LEU A 57 -8.33 4.07 12.88
C LEU A 57 -8.20 4.32 14.39
N PRO A 58 -7.53 5.39 14.85
CA PRO A 58 -7.32 5.64 16.27
C PRO A 58 -8.61 5.72 17.09
N GLU A 59 -8.50 5.34 18.36
CA GLU A 59 -9.57 5.46 19.34
C GLU A 59 -9.91 6.93 19.62
N ARG A 60 -11.16 7.32 19.39
CA ARG A 60 -11.64 8.67 19.72
C ARG A 60 -13.04 8.60 20.30
N LYS A 61 -13.19 8.94 21.59
CA LYS A 61 -14.49 8.91 22.28
C LYS A 61 -15.18 7.54 22.17
N ASP A 62 -14.43 6.48 22.45
CA ASP A 62 -14.89 5.09 22.37
C ASP A 62 -15.28 4.62 20.95
N ASP A 63 -14.81 5.33 19.92
CA ASP A 63 -14.93 4.94 18.51
C ASP A 63 -13.55 4.85 17.86
N GLY A 64 -12.99 3.65 17.85
CA GLY A 64 -11.77 3.27 17.13
C GLY A 64 -11.91 1.95 16.38
N LEU A 65 -10.90 1.60 15.57
CA LEU A 65 -10.94 0.37 14.77
C LEU A 65 -11.15 -0.88 15.63
N LYS A 66 -10.39 -1.02 16.72
CA LYS A 66 -10.47 -2.21 17.59
C LYS A 66 -11.84 -2.32 18.26
N HIS A 67 -12.40 -1.19 18.70
CA HIS A 67 -13.76 -1.15 19.25
C HIS A 67 -14.78 -1.59 18.20
N ARG A 68 -14.75 -1.01 16.99
CA ARG A 68 -15.66 -1.38 15.89
C ARG A 68 -15.55 -2.84 15.48
N LEU A 69 -14.34 -3.41 15.48
CA LEU A 69 -14.14 -4.84 15.24
C LEU A 69 -14.79 -5.69 16.34
N ALA A 70 -14.59 -5.35 17.61
CA ALA A 70 -15.18 -6.09 18.74
C ALA A 70 -16.72 -6.02 18.72
N MET A 71 -17.29 -4.84 18.51
CA MET A 71 -18.74 -4.66 18.35
C MET A 71 -19.30 -5.47 17.18
N TYR A 72 -18.55 -5.58 16.08
CA TYR A 72 -18.94 -6.40 14.94
C TYR A 72 -18.90 -7.90 15.25
N GLU A 73 -17.87 -8.37 15.96
CA GLU A 73 -17.77 -9.76 16.44
C GLU A 73 -18.96 -10.10 17.34
N ASP A 74 -19.25 -9.25 18.32
CA ASP A 74 -20.32 -9.47 19.29
C ASP A 74 -21.71 -9.44 18.64
N LYS A 75 -21.96 -8.45 17.78
CA LYS A 75 -23.26 -8.29 17.09
C LYS A 75 -23.57 -9.48 16.16
N ASN A 76 -22.56 -9.96 15.43
CA ASN A 76 -22.75 -10.98 14.40
C ASN A 76 -22.37 -12.40 14.85
N ASN A 77 -21.83 -12.54 16.07
CA ASN A 77 -21.26 -13.78 16.59
C ASN A 77 -20.21 -14.39 15.63
N VAL A 78 -19.26 -13.56 15.20
CA VAL A 78 -18.19 -13.91 14.25
C VAL A 78 -16.81 -13.70 14.84
N THR A 79 -15.76 -14.12 14.13
CA THR A 79 -14.37 -13.91 14.57
C THR A 79 -13.54 -13.33 13.43
N PHE A 80 -12.80 -12.26 13.71
CA PHE A 80 -11.79 -11.75 12.78
C PHE A 80 -10.52 -12.58 12.84
N GLY A 81 -10.01 -12.98 11.67
CA GLY A 81 -8.73 -13.68 11.57
C GLY A 81 -7.54 -12.76 11.88
N ILE A 82 -7.68 -11.48 11.55
CA ILE A 82 -6.69 -10.44 11.84
C ILE A 82 -7.45 -9.25 12.45
N LYS A 83 -7.19 -8.94 13.74
CA LYS A 83 -7.82 -7.82 14.45
C LYS A 83 -7.16 -6.47 14.14
N ARG A 84 -6.93 -6.21 12.85
CA ARG A 84 -6.31 -5.00 12.27
C ARG A 84 -6.91 -4.77 10.89
N LEU A 85 -6.79 -3.55 10.38
CA LEU A 85 -7.11 -3.27 8.99
C LEU A 85 -5.99 -3.83 8.12
N VAL A 86 -6.32 -4.80 7.27
CA VAL A 86 -5.38 -5.38 6.32
C VAL A 86 -5.35 -4.51 5.07
N ILE A 87 -4.17 -4.01 4.72
CA ILE A 87 -3.95 -3.23 3.51
C ILE A 87 -3.08 -4.05 2.57
N LEU A 88 -3.65 -4.40 1.42
CA LEU A 88 -3.02 -5.20 0.38
C LEU A 88 -2.25 -4.31 -0.60
N ILE A 89 -1.02 -4.70 -0.88
CA ILE A 89 -0.12 -3.98 -1.78
C ILE A 89 0.48 -4.97 -2.78
N PRO A 90 -0.08 -5.10 -4.00
CA PRO A 90 0.48 -5.94 -5.04
C PRO A 90 1.75 -5.32 -5.64
N ASP A 91 2.65 -6.15 -6.16
CA ASP A 91 3.89 -5.75 -6.85
C ASP A 91 3.65 -5.06 -8.20
N GLU A 92 2.54 -5.38 -8.88
CA GLU A 92 2.18 -4.79 -10.18
C GLU A 92 1.54 -3.40 -10.08
N MET A 93 1.38 -2.85 -8.86
CA MET A 93 0.73 -1.57 -8.52
C MET A 93 -0.75 -1.45 -8.93
N PHE A 94 -1.21 -2.29 -9.84
CA PHE A 94 -2.61 -2.42 -10.19
C PHE A 94 -3.32 -3.28 -9.16
N VAL A 95 -4.30 -2.68 -8.48
CA VAL A 95 -5.31 -3.38 -7.70
C VAL A 95 -6.61 -3.15 -8.46
N ASN A 96 -7.33 -4.23 -8.81
CA ASN A 96 -8.68 -4.08 -9.35
C ASN A 96 -9.53 -3.28 -8.33
N GLY A 97 -10.42 -2.40 -8.80
CA GLY A 97 -11.26 -1.57 -7.92
C GLY A 97 -12.16 -2.38 -6.97
N VAL A 98 -12.32 -3.68 -7.26
CA VAL A 98 -13.02 -4.66 -6.44
C VAL A 98 -12.06 -5.77 -6.03
N LEU A 99 -12.13 -6.17 -4.76
CA LEU A 99 -11.43 -7.36 -4.27
C LEU A 99 -12.13 -8.61 -4.82
N GLU A 100 -11.51 -9.29 -5.78
CA GLU A 100 -12.01 -10.53 -6.35
C GLU A 100 -11.26 -11.72 -5.74
N SER A 101 -11.99 -12.61 -5.08
CA SER A 101 -11.48 -13.88 -4.55
C SER A 101 -12.62 -14.88 -4.47
N HIS A 102 -12.37 -16.13 -4.87
CA HIS A 102 -13.36 -17.20 -4.77
C HIS A 102 -13.59 -17.64 -3.31
N LEU A 103 -12.70 -17.23 -2.41
CA LEU A 103 -12.72 -17.58 -1.00
C LEU A 103 -13.31 -16.47 -0.13
N LEU A 104 -13.59 -15.29 -0.68
CA LEU A 104 -14.05 -14.13 0.08
C LEU A 104 -15.39 -13.63 -0.45
N ASP A 105 -16.39 -13.59 0.44
CA ASP A 105 -17.65 -12.92 0.18
C ASP A 105 -17.68 -11.58 0.90
N LYS A 106 -18.12 -10.53 0.21
CA LYS A 106 -18.31 -9.22 0.83
C LYS A 106 -19.42 -9.30 1.89
N ALA A 107 -19.12 -8.86 3.11
CA ALA A 107 -20.05 -8.79 4.23
C ALA A 107 -20.50 -7.34 4.50
N GLU A 108 -21.33 -7.15 5.53
CA GLU A 108 -21.61 -5.81 6.01
C GLU A 108 -20.32 -5.12 6.46
N PRO A 109 -20.09 -3.85 6.08
CA PRO A 109 -18.88 -3.12 6.49
C PRO A 109 -18.88 -2.83 7.99
N LEU A 110 -17.73 -2.41 8.50
CA LEU A 110 -17.66 -1.83 9.83
C LEU A 110 -18.50 -0.54 9.91
N GLU A 111 -18.87 -0.17 11.13
CA GLU A 111 -19.55 1.10 11.38
C GLU A 111 -18.76 2.26 10.78
N THR A 112 -19.45 3.11 10.01
CA THR A 112 -18.82 4.20 9.27
C THR A 112 -18.58 5.38 10.20
N GLN A 113 -17.34 5.81 10.28
CA GLN A 113 -16.98 6.98 11.08
C GLN A 113 -17.12 8.26 10.23
N PHE A 114 -17.75 9.29 10.77
CA PHE A 114 -17.89 10.58 10.10
C PHE A 114 -17.01 11.63 10.77
N ILE A 115 -16.03 12.17 10.05
CA ILE A 115 -15.13 13.20 10.57
C ILE A 115 -15.26 14.47 9.73
N ASN A 116 -15.44 15.61 10.39
CA ASN A 116 -15.42 16.90 9.71
C ASN A 116 -14.02 17.22 9.21
N ARG A 117 -13.90 17.46 7.91
CA ARG A 117 -12.66 17.82 7.22
C ARG A 117 -12.96 19.01 6.32
N ALA A 118 -12.39 20.15 6.68
CA ALA A 118 -12.54 21.40 5.94
C ALA A 118 -14.01 21.76 5.64
N GLY A 119 -14.89 21.63 6.66
CA GLY A 119 -16.30 21.98 6.56
C GLY A 119 -17.21 20.86 6.03
N VAL A 120 -16.67 19.70 5.66
CA VAL A 120 -17.45 18.56 5.15
C VAL A 120 -17.30 17.35 6.06
N TYR A 121 -18.42 16.73 6.45
CA TYR A 121 -18.39 15.43 7.12
C TYR A 121 -18.06 14.33 6.11
N ARG A 122 -16.86 13.76 6.24
CA ARG A 122 -16.37 12.71 5.35
C ARG A 122 -16.62 11.33 5.99
N PRO A 123 -17.23 10.38 5.27
CA PRO A 123 -17.36 9.00 5.75
C PRO A 123 -16.05 8.24 5.58
N PHE A 124 -15.61 7.57 6.65
CA PHE A 124 -14.50 6.64 6.67
C PHE A 124 -15.06 5.23 6.88
N LYS A 125 -15.16 4.49 5.78
CA LYS A 125 -15.75 3.15 5.72
C LYS A 125 -14.65 2.12 5.46
N HIS A 126 -14.74 0.98 6.14
CA HIS A 126 -13.88 -0.17 5.92
C HIS A 126 -14.76 -1.39 5.63
N ASP A 127 -14.53 -2.02 4.49
CA ASP A 127 -15.27 -3.20 4.08
C ASP A 127 -14.76 -4.45 4.82
N VAL A 128 -15.69 -5.35 5.13
CA VAL A 128 -15.41 -6.63 5.76
C VAL A 128 -15.70 -7.74 4.76
N TYR A 129 -14.84 -8.75 4.74
CA TYR A 129 -14.98 -9.92 3.90
C TYR A 129 -15.05 -11.17 4.77
N ARG A 130 -16.00 -12.05 4.45
CA ARG A 130 -16.18 -13.36 5.06
C ARG A 130 -15.41 -14.40 4.27
N MET A 131 -14.60 -15.20 4.96
CA MET A 131 -13.96 -16.37 4.37
C MET A 131 -14.97 -17.49 4.16
N ASN A 132 -15.15 -17.94 2.92
CA ASN A 132 -16.04 -19.06 2.58
C ASN A 132 -15.47 -20.41 3.03
N LYS A 133 -14.15 -20.50 3.16
CA LYS A 133 -13.45 -21.68 3.67
C LYS A 133 -13.36 -21.65 5.19
N LYS A 134 -13.75 -22.73 5.85
CA LYS A 134 -13.47 -22.92 7.28
C LYS A 134 -11.99 -23.23 7.48
N VAL A 135 -11.37 -22.53 8.42
CA VAL A 135 -10.00 -22.80 8.88
C VAL A 135 -10.10 -23.29 10.32
N ASN A 136 -9.53 -24.45 10.63
CA ASN A 136 -9.62 -25.09 11.95
C ASN A 136 -11.07 -25.18 12.48
N GLY A 137 -12.02 -25.48 11.59
CA GLY A 137 -13.45 -25.60 11.92
C GLY A 137 -14.20 -24.29 12.12
N ARG A 138 -13.54 -23.13 12.04
CA ARG A 138 -14.15 -21.79 12.21
C ARG A 138 -14.16 -20.99 10.92
N THR A 139 -15.19 -20.15 10.78
CA THR A 139 -15.31 -19.16 9.70
C THR A 139 -14.70 -17.85 10.17
N TYR A 140 -13.81 -17.27 9.38
CA TYR A 140 -13.12 -16.03 9.73
C TYR A 140 -13.56 -14.87 8.86
N TYR A 141 -13.48 -13.68 9.45
CA TYR A 141 -13.75 -12.40 8.79
C TYR A 141 -12.48 -11.56 8.76
N PHE A 142 -12.40 -10.65 7.80
CA PHE A 142 -11.24 -9.76 7.63
C PHE A 142 -11.72 -8.37 7.22
N ALA A 143 -11.20 -7.33 7.89
CA ALA A 143 -11.31 -5.96 7.40
C ALA A 143 -10.16 -5.73 6.42
N VAL A 144 -10.48 -5.59 5.13
CA VAL A 144 -9.49 -5.63 4.04
C VAL A 144 -9.75 -4.53 3.04
N GLU A 145 -8.68 -3.86 2.63
CA GLU A 145 -8.69 -2.91 1.53
C GLU A 145 -7.38 -2.98 0.72
N GLY A 146 -7.42 -2.51 -0.52
CA GLY A 146 -6.22 -2.25 -1.30
C GLY A 146 -5.62 -0.90 -0.95
N ALA A 147 -4.31 -0.72 -1.12
CA ALA A 147 -3.67 0.58 -1.02
C ALA A 147 -4.11 1.49 -2.19
N THR A 148 -5.20 2.25 -1.99
CA THR A 148 -5.77 3.15 -3.00
C THR A 148 -4.78 4.16 -3.60
N PRO A 149 -3.73 4.66 -2.91
CA PRO A 149 -2.72 5.49 -3.55
C PRO A 149 -2.00 4.80 -4.71
N MET A 150 -1.88 3.47 -4.70
CA MET A 150 -1.27 2.72 -5.80
C MET A 150 -2.14 2.73 -7.07
N ILE A 151 -3.47 2.70 -6.91
CA ILE A 151 -4.40 2.87 -8.04
C ILE A 151 -4.25 4.28 -8.62
N SER A 152 -4.25 5.30 -7.77
CA SER A 152 -4.04 6.68 -8.23
C SER A 152 -2.68 6.90 -8.91
N PHE A 153 -1.63 6.23 -8.42
CA PHE A 153 -0.32 6.26 -9.06
C PHE A 153 -0.33 5.58 -10.42
N PHE A 154 -0.97 4.41 -10.52
CA PHE A 154 -1.12 3.70 -11.77
C PHE A 154 -1.82 4.59 -12.82
N ASP A 155 -2.98 5.16 -12.46
CA ASP A 155 -3.72 6.08 -13.34
C ASP A 155 -2.87 7.30 -13.74
N ALA A 156 -2.14 7.89 -12.78
CA ALA A 156 -1.28 9.04 -13.04
C ALA A 156 -0.11 8.70 -13.99
N THR A 157 0.43 7.48 -13.91
CA THR A 157 1.57 6.98 -14.71
C THR A 157 1.21 6.79 -16.18
N TYR A 158 -0.02 6.37 -16.46
CA TYR A 158 -0.52 6.14 -17.83
C TYR A 158 -1.36 7.30 -18.39
N SER A 159 -1.53 8.37 -17.62
CA SER A 159 -2.21 9.59 -18.07
C SER A 159 -1.30 10.45 -18.93
N ASN A 160 -1.84 10.98 -20.04
CA ASN A 160 -1.14 11.96 -20.88
C ASN A 160 -0.94 13.32 -20.20
N LEU A 161 -1.63 13.59 -19.09
CA LEU A 161 -1.59 14.88 -18.38
C LEU A 161 -0.52 14.93 -17.30
N SER A 162 -0.26 13.80 -16.64
CA SER A 162 0.60 13.72 -15.45
C SER A 162 1.69 12.67 -15.55
N GLY A 163 1.58 11.74 -16.50
CA GLY A 163 2.52 10.64 -16.65
C GLY A 163 3.86 11.14 -17.14
N THR A 164 4.92 10.66 -16.50
CA THR A 164 6.31 10.91 -16.92
C THR A 164 7.03 9.60 -17.17
N TRP A 165 8.07 9.63 -17.99
CA TRP A 165 8.88 8.44 -18.24
C TRP A 165 9.55 7.94 -16.96
N GLN A 166 9.91 8.83 -16.04
CA GLN A 166 10.49 8.45 -14.74
C GLN A 166 9.51 7.66 -13.89
N MET A 167 8.22 7.99 -13.90
CA MET A 167 7.20 7.23 -13.18
C MET A 167 7.07 5.81 -13.73
N GLN A 168 7.16 5.64 -15.05
CA GLN A 168 7.09 4.33 -15.71
C GLN A 168 8.33 3.48 -15.45
N GLU A 169 9.52 4.09 -15.60
CA GLU A 169 10.80 3.41 -15.44
C GLU A 169 11.09 3.04 -13.97
N LEU A 170 10.83 3.97 -13.05
CA LEU A 170 11.17 3.84 -11.62
C LEU A 170 9.98 3.37 -10.79
N LYS A 171 8.97 2.78 -11.43
CA LYS A 171 7.73 2.33 -10.79
C LYS A 171 8.03 1.44 -9.58
N ARG A 172 8.97 0.50 -9.72
CA ARG A 172 9.34 -0.46 -8.66
C ARG A 172 9.93 0.25 -7.44
N GLU A 173 10.84 1.20 -7.67
CA GLU A 173 11.46 2.03 -6.63
C GLU A 173 10.40 2.82 -5.87
N ILE A 174 9.48 3.46 -6.59
CA ILE A 174 8.38 4.24 -6.03
C ILE A 174 7.49 3.35 -5.17
N TRP A 175 7.14 2.15 -5.64
CA TRP A 175 6.34 1.20 -4.88
C TRP A 175 7.02 0.68 -3.61
N ILE A 176 8.30 0.28 -3.69
CA ILE A 176 9.07 -0.14 -2.51
C ILE A 176 9.14 1.01 -1.49
N LYS A 177 9.40 2.22 -1.96
CA LYS A 177 9.52 3.39 -1.09
C LYS A 177 8.18 3.76 -0.45
N PHE A 178 7.08 3.70 -1.20
CA PHE A 178 5.74 3.91 -0.68
C PHE A 178 5.46 2.95 0.48
N TYR A 179 5.72 1.66 0.29
CA TYR A 179 5.54 0.66 1.34
C TYR A 179 6.39 0.96 2.57
N LYS A 180 7.70 1.18 2.38
CA LYS A 180 8.64 1.41 3.48
C LYS A 180 8.24 2.63 4.29
N HIS A 181 7.93 3.73 3.61
CA HIS A 181 7.52 4.99 4.24
C HIS A 181 6.18 4.84 4.97
N LEU A 182 5.19 4.20 4.35
CA LEU A 182 3.90 3.95 4.99
C LEU A 182 4.07 3.07 6.25
N LYS A 183 4.87 2.01 6.16
CA LYS A 183 5.19 1.12 7.28
C LYS A 183 5.85 1.89 8.43
N GLU A 184 6.80 2.76 8.12
CA GLU A 184 7.45 3.61 9.12
C GLU A 184 6.43 4.52 9.83
N LEU A 185 5.55 5.18 9.07
CA LEU A 185 4.53 6.07 9.64
C LEU A 185 3.58 5.34 10.58
N ILE A 186 3.00 4.20 10.15
CA ILE A 186 2.02 3.45 10.96
C ILE A 186 2.63 2.79 12.19
N THR A 187 3.92 2.45 12.16
CA THR A 187 4.62 1.81 13.29
C THR A 187 5.17 2.84 14.27
N THR A 188 5.64 3.99 13.77
CA THR A 188 6.20 5.06 14.59
C THR A 188 5.10 5.81 15.34
N TRP A 189 3.98 6.14 14.69
CA TRP A 189 2.92 6.93 15.30
C TRP A 189 2.14 6.12 16.35
N PRO A 190 2.12 6.56 17.64
CA PRO A 190 1.59 5.74 18.74
C PRO A 190 0.13 5.32 18.57
N GLU A 191 -0.72 6.22 18.08
CA GLU A 191 -2.16 5.97 17.98
C GLU A 191 -2.55 4.98 16.86
N THR A 192 -1.71 4.81 15.85
CA THR A 192 -1.96 3.89 14.73
C THR A 192 -1.16 2.59 14.85
N ARG A 193 -0.27 2.52 15.84
CA ARG A 193 0.54 1.33 16.11
C ARG A 193 -0.40 0.16 16.39
N ASP A 194 -0.12 -0.96 15.75
CA ASP A 194 -0.91 -2.18 15.85
C ASP A 194 -2.38 -2.09 15.37
N LEU A 195 -2.73 -1.09 14.57
CA LEU A 195 -4.06 -0.98 13.94
C LEU A 195 -4.08 -1.43 12.48
N VAL A 196 -2.92 -1.44 11.82
CA VAL A 196 -2.79 -1.77 10.39
C VAL A 196 -1.87 -2.98 10.21
N GLU A 197 -2.24 -3.84 9.29
CA GLU A 197 -1.41 -4.94 8.80
C GLU A 197 -1.15 -4.74 7.31
N LEU A 198 0.09 -4.43 6.94
CA LEU A 198 0.48 -4.30 5.53
C LEU A 198 0.89 -5.67 4.99
N ILE A 199 0.23 -6.13 3.92
CA ILE A 199 0.63 -7.35 3.21
C ILE A 199 1.05 -7.00 1.80
N ILE A 200 2.36 -7.17 1.55
CA ILE A 200 2.93 -7.13 0.20
C ILE A 200 2.82 -8.53 -0.39
N TYR A 201 2.42 -8.61 -1.66
CA TYR A 201 2.39 -9.87 -2.37
C TYR A 201 2.66 -9.69 -3.87
N ASN A 202 3.05 -10.78 -4.52
CA ASN A 202 3.13 -10.82 -5.96
C ASN A 202 1.73 -11.14 -6.51
N SER A 203 1.25 -10.35 -7.48
CA SER A 203 -0.05 -10.59 -8.11
C SER A 203 -0.11 -11.95 -8.81
N HIS A 204 1.03 -12.46 -9.26
CA HIS A 204 1.15 -13.71 -10.00
C HIS A 204 2.02 -14.75 -9.29
N ASP A 205 1.60 -16.02 -9.36
CA ASP A 205 2.37 -17.16 -8.87
C ASP A 205 3.56 -17.50 -9.80
N SER A 206 4.37 -18.49 -9.41
CA SER A 206 5.51 -18.97 -10.23
C SER A 206 5.13 -19.50 -11.63
N LYS A 207 3.83 -19.74 -11.88
CA LYS A 207 3.27 -20.23 -13.15
C LYS A 207 2.57 -19.12 -13.94
N GLY A 208 2.52 -17.89 -13.41
CA GLY A 208 1.86 -16.74 -14.04
C GLY A 208 0.35 -16.67 -13.79
N ASN A 209 -0.22 -17.42 -12.85
CA ASN A 209 -1.64 -17.31 -12.49
C ASN A 209 -1.84 -16.24 -11.42
N LEU A 210 -2.99 -15.56 -11.44
CA LEU A 210 -3.37 -14.62 -10.38
C LEU A 210 -3.44 -15.32 -9.03
N VAL A 211 -2.80 -14.72 -8.03
CA VAL A 211 -2.81 -15.18 -6.65
C VAL A 211 -4.15 -14.79 -6.02
N ASP A 212 -4.83 -15.76 -5.39
CA ASP A 212 -6.06 -15.49 -4.65
C ASP A 212 -5.74 -14.85 -3.29
N VAL A 213 -6.28 -13.65 -3.08
CA VAL A 213 -6.08 -12.88 -1.85
C VAL A 213 -6.58 -13.64 -0.62
N GLY A 214 -7.65 -14.41 -0.73
CA GLY A 214 -8.18 -15.22 0.37
C GLY A 214 -7.18 -16.25 0.86
N GLU A 215 -6.44 -16.90 -0.04
CA GLU A 215 -5.37 -17.84 0.33
C GLU A 215 -4.24 -17.12 1.08
N LEU A 216 -3.87 -15.94 0.60
CA LEU A 216 -2.87 -15.08 1.23
C LEU A 216 -3.28 -14.65 2.65
N LEU A 217 -4.54 -14.24 2.85
CA LEU A 217 -5.06 -13.89 4.18
C LEU A 217 -5.04 -15.09 5.13
N VAL A 218 -5.41 -16.28 4.65
CA VAL A 218 -5.36 -17.52 5.45
C VAL A 218 -3.93 -17.83 5.87
N ALA A 219 -2.98 -17.79 4.93
CA ALA A 219 -1.58 -18.07 5.22
C ALA A 219 -1.01 -17.06 6.24
N HIS A 220 -1.31 -15.77 6.07
CA HIS A 220 -0.86 -14.71 6.97
C HIS A 220 -1.43 -14.86 8.38
N MET A 221 -2.74 -15.14 8.47
CA MET A 221 -3.42 -15.42 9.74
C MET A 221 -2.77 -16.61 10.47
N GLN A 222 -2.61 -17.74 9.77
CA GLN A 222 -2.06 -18.97 10.36
C GLN A 222 -0.62 -18.80 10.84
N ASN A 223 0.22 -18.10 10.08
CA ASN A 223 1.60 -17.81 10.49
C ASN A 223 1.63 -16.99 11.79
N LYS A 224 0.77 -15.98 11.92
CA LYS A 224 0.68 -15.19 13.15
C LYS A 224 0.17 -15.98 14.35
N THR A 225 -0.82 -16.85 14.16
CA THR A 225 -1.34 -17.69 15.26
C THR A 225 -0.23 -18.60 15.81
N LYS A 226 0.56 -19.24 14.93
CA LYS A 226 1.70 -20.08 15.35
C LYS A 226 2.72 -19.30 16.16
N THR A 227 3.10 -18.10 15.72
CA THR A 227 4.08 -17.27 16.45
C THR A 227 3.57 -16.87 17.84
N ILE A 228 2.27 -16.66 18.05
CA ILE A 228 1.70 -16.34 19.36
C ILE A 228 1.69 -17.56 20.30
N ASP A 229 1.34 -18.74 19.76
CA ASP A 229 1.30 -19.99 20.53
C ASP A 229 2.70 -20.46 20.95
N GLU A 230 3.73 -20.20 20.12
CA GLU A 230 5.14 -20.47 20.45
C GLU A 230 5.71 -19.54 21.53
N ILE A 231 5.24 -18.30 21.63
CA ILE A 231 5.67 -17.33 22.67
C ILE A 231 4.98 -17.60 24.02
N SER A 232 3.86 -18.32 24.00
CA SER A 232 3.03 -18.58 25.18
C SER A 232 3.32 -19.92 25.88
N ASN A 233 4.30 -20.69 25.38
CA ASN A 233 4.81 -21.93 25.96
C ASN A 233 6.24 -21.75 26.47
#